data_AF-A0AAV7BJ58-F1
#
_entry.id   AF-A0AAV7BJ58-F1
#
_cell.length_a   1.000
_cell.length_b   1.000
_cell.length_c   1.000
_cell.angle_alpha   90.00
_cell.angle_beta   90.00
_cell.angle_gamma   90.00
#
_symmetry.space_group_name_H-M   'P 1'
#
loop_
_entity.id
_entity.type
_entity.pdbx_description
1 polymer ?
#
loop_
_entity_poly.entity_id
_entity_poly.type
_entity_poly.pdbx_seq_one_letter_code
_entity_poly.pdbx_strand_id
1 'polypeptide(L)'
;MREQSLDGFMLLLLILVGFIQSSNSRALLHPDKESKDELQVSRQRFSCIGCVVIVSLIEQLAQVHNSTAQEAMKFLCSYLPEEGGIRGICILVSDLFGPDLIKLLNQKLKADVICYAIKLCKTELHQPVCHLYEKPALGLKITIKQAEDVVRKSNYMQNNETFPGVLLKICSLPLFRMICKTIESSVPAEDYDQDKFSAFPSLRGYHWRGRDCNDMNSSIYPGRSPKDWDSQQDSNCNGILGFDMEDGLSYEKKFCEGTDSRGIIILGDSAAAHFHIPPEWMTPLNMSKNSFSNLALAISNELDWPQFSMYTGFQNSTIGGWTQSLYLRLRDWNRCNHRDYQNIARNGGSSRNLEHFLKSMTRDQQLDKPAVVFYAMIGNDVCNDDCKMEKLGRTAVGADGTNRWISSQSDCISYWSRSNMGGVITKTA
;
A
#
# COMPACT_ATOMS: atom_id res chain seq x y z
N MET A 1 -20.78 -27.19 -27.43
CA MET A 1 -21.41 -26.10 -26.66
C MET A 1 -20.36 -25.61 -25.67
N ARG A 2 -19.45 -24.72 -26.08
CA ARG A 2 -19.50 -23.24 -25.88
C ARG A 2 -19.90 -22.85 -24.45
N GLU A 3 -18.90 -22.55 -23.64
CA GLU A 3 -18.86 -21.34 -22.82
C GLU A 3 -17.39 -20.87 -22.78
N GLN A 4 -17.20 -19.62 -23.18
CA GLN A 4 -15.94 -18.94 -23.48
C GLN A 4 -15.62 -18.01 -22.31
N SER A 5 -14.37 -18.03 -21.83
CA SER A 5 -13.40 -16.92 -21.90
C SER A 5 -13.48 -15.82 -20.83
N LEU A 6 -12.32 -15.57 -20.20
CA LEU A 6 -11.77 -14.34 -19.57
C LEU A 6 -11.17 -14.65 -18.17
N ASP A 7 -9.97 -15.20 -18.11
CA ASP A 7 -9.23 -15.40 -16.84
C ASP A 7 -7.71 -15.24 -17.02
N GLY A 8 -7.22 -14.03 -17.33
CA GLY A 8 -5.82 -13.94 -17.78
C GLY A 8 -5.03 -12.64 -17.76
N PHE A 9 -5.19 -11.77 -16.78
CA PHE A 9 -4.84 -10.37 -17.01
C PHE A 9 -4.02 -9.64 -15.93
N MET A 10 -3.49 -10.35 -14.93
CA MET A 10 -3.37 -9.76 -13.60
C MET A 10 -1.97 -9.26 -13.15
N LEU A 11 -0.86 -9.37 -13.90
CA LEU A 11 0.48 -9.00 -13.36
C LEU A 11 0.81 -7.53 -13.55
N LEU A 12 0.51 -7.01 -14.75
CA LEU A 12 0.39 -5.56 -14.93
C LEU A 12 -0.56 -5.02 -13.85
N LEU A 13 -1.65 -5.73 -13.59
CA LEU A 13 -2.68 -5.40 -12.63
C LEU A 13 -2.22 -5.39 -11.16
N LEU A 14 -1.19 -6.13 -10.75
CA LEU A 14 -0.70 -6.14 -9.36
C LEU A 14 0.26 -4.99 -9.05
N ILE A 15 1.13 -4.65 -10.01
CA ILE A 15 1.88 -3.38 -9.97
C ILE A 15 0.88 -2.22 -10.06
N LEU A 16 -0.13 -2.33 -10.93
CA LEU A 16 -1.21 -1.36 -11.02
C LEU A 16 -2.12 -1.32 -9.80
N VAL A 17 -2.29 -2.38 -9.00
CA VAL A 17 -3.08 -2.34 -7.75
C VAL A 17 -2.31 -1.63 -6.65
N GLY A 18 -1.01 -1.92 -6.53
CA GLY A 18 -0.12 -1.14 -5.66
C GLY A 18 -0.13 0.35 -5.98
N PHE A 19 -0.28 0.66 -7.27
CA PHE A 19 -0.41 2.03 -7.76
C PHE A 19 -1.86 2.57 -7.66
N ILE A 20 -2.90 1.77 -7.93
CA ILE A 20 -4.32 2.14 -7.81
C ILE A 20 -4.70 2.39 -6.33
N GLN A 21 -4.00 1.76 -5.38
CA GLN A 21 -4.09 2.04 -3.95
C GLN A 21 -3.81 3.52 -3.61
N SER A 22 -3.03 4.24 -4.43
CA SER A 22 -2.87 5.71 -4.32
C SER A 22 -4.08 6.49 -4.88
N SER A 23 -4.80 5.96 -5.87
CA SER A 23 -5.98 6.62 -6.47
C SER A 23 -7.31 6.38 -5.78
N ASN A 24 -7.51 5.26 -5.09
CA ASN A 24 -8.73 5.07 -4.30
C ASN A 24 -8.81 6.10 -3.15
N SER A 25 -7.66 6.62 -2.71
CA SER A 25 -7.59 7.73 -1.76
C SER A 25 -8.09 9.07 -2.34
N ARG A 26 -8.16 9.23 -3.67
CA ARG A 26 -8.81 10.39 -4.32
C ARG A 26 -10.31 10.24 -4.45
N ALA A 27 -10.79 9.06 -4.86
CA ALA A 27 -12.23 8.78 -4.97
C ALA A 27 -12.98 8.91 -3.65
N LEU A 28 -12.28 8.71 -2.54
CA LEU A 28 -12.82 8.86 -1.19
C LEU A 28 -12.76 10.30 -0.66
N LEU A 29 -12.10 11.26 -1.32
CA LEU A 29 -12.03 12.67 -0.91
C LEU A 29 -13.31 13.47 -1.25
N HIS A 30 -14.11 13.00 -2.22
CA HIS A 30 -15.32 13.68 -2.69
C HIS A 30 -16.39 12.68 -3.19
N PRO A 31 -17.11 11.97 -2.30
CA PRO A 31 -18.17 11.05 -2.72
C PRO A 31 -19.29 11.76 -3.51
N ASP A 32 -19.49 13.06 -3.27
CA ASP A 32 -20.50 13.87 -3.96
C ASP A 32 -19.99 14.60 -5.22
N LYS A 33 -18.72 14.42 -5.63
CA LYS A 33 -18.12 15.25 -6.70
C LYS A 33 -17.09 14.62 -7.63
N GLU A 34 -16.70 13.35 -7.46
CA GLU A 34 -15.77 12.73 -8.42
C GLU A 34 -16.52 12.32 -9.71
N SER A 35 -16.23 12.99 -10.82
CA SER A 35 -16.79 12.61 -12.12
C SER A 35 -16.14 11.30 -12.60
N LYS A 36 -16.86 10.50 -13.39
CA LYS A 36 -16.32 9.29 -14.03
C LYS A 36 -14.99 9.52 -14.77
N ASP A 37 -14.71 10.76 -15.17
CA ASP A 37 -13.50 11.17 -15.87
C ASP A 37 -12.25 11.21 -14.97
N GLU A 38 -12.33 11.63 -13.70
CA GLU A 38 -11.17 11.70 -12.80
C GLU A 38 -10.62 10.30 -12.44
N LEU A 39 -11.53 9.35 -12.19
CA LEU A 39 -11.19 7.95 -11.93
C LEU A 39 -10.58 7.26 -13.17
N GLN A 40 -11.06 7.61 -14.37
CA GLN A 40 -10.52 7.10 -15.64
C GLN A 40 -9.11 7.65 -15.91
N VAL A 41 -8.88 8.93 -15.61
CA VAL A 41 -7.56 9.59 -15.76
C VAL A 41 -6.53 8.94 -14.83
N SER A 42 -6.87 8.68 -13.56
CA SER A 42 -5.91 8.08 -12.63
C SER A 42 -5.52 6.66 -13.01
N ARG A 43 -6.46 5.86 -13.51
CA ARG A 43 -6.20 4.49 -13.99
C ARG A 43 -5.26 4.48 -15.20
N GLN A 44 -5.39 5.47 -16.08
CA GLN A 44 -4.54 5.63 -17.25
C GLN A 44 -3.08 5.97 -16.86
N ARG A 45 -2.89 6.80 -15.83
CA ARG A 45 -1.54 7.15 -15.31
C ARG A 45 -0.82 5.92 -14.81
N PHE A 46 -1.49 5.12 -13.99
CA PHE A 46 -0.88 3.91 -13.46
C PHE A 46 -0.60 2.89 -14.54
N SER A 47 -1.53 2.67 -15.49
CA SER A 47 -1.32 1.79 -16.65
C SER A 47 -0.01 2.13 -17.38
N CYS A 48 0.26 3.42 -17.54
CA CYS A 48 1.49 3.90 -18.14
C CYS A 48 2.72 3.59 -17.28
N ILE A 49 2.71 3.94 -15.99
CA ILE A 49 3.83 3.69 -15.07
C ILE A 49 4.15 2.19 -15.00
N GLY A 50 3.14 1.34 -14.80
CA GLY A 50 3.30 -0.11 -14.72
C GLY A 50 3.87 -0.69 -16.01
N CYS A 51 3.40 -0.23 -17.17
CA CYS A 51 3.98 -0.62 -18.45
C CYS A 51 5.46 -0.25 -18.55
N VAL A 52 5.81 1.01 -18.25
CA VAL A 52 7.19 1.49 -18.37
C VAL A 52 8.10 0.68 -17.47
N VAL A 53 7.73 0.48 -16.20
CA VAL A 53 8.51 -0.33 -15.25
C VAL A 53 8.73 -1.75 -15.77
N ILE A 54 7.67 -2.44 -16.19
CA ILE A 54 7.78 -3.85 -16.63
C ILE A 54 8.62 -3.97 -17.90
N VAL A 55 8.40 -3.12 -18.90
CA VAL A 55 9.18 -3.15 -20.15
C VAL A 55 10.64 -2.84 -19.88
N SER A 56 10.93 -1.88 -18.99
CA SER A 56 12.29 -1.58 -18.55
C SER A 56 12.96 -2.76 -17.81
N LEU A 57 12.21 -3.50 -16.99
CA LEU A 57 12.72 -4.69 -16.32
C LEU A 57 13.01 -5.83 -17.30
N ILE A 58 12.14 -6.05 -18.28
CA ILE A 58 12.35 -7.06 -19.34
C ILE A 58 13.59 -6.71 -20.15
N GLU A 59 13.75 -5.45 -20.58
CA GLU A 59 14.91 -4.99 -21.34
C GLU A 59 16.21 -5.21 -20.53
N GLN A 60 16.22 -4.83 -19.25
CA GLN A 60 17.39 -4.98 -18.39
C GLN A 60 17.68 -6.45 -18.05
N LEU A 61 16.67 -7.29 -17.79
CA LEU A 61 16.87 -8.73 -17.57
C LEU A 61 17.46 -9.41 -18.80
N ALA A 62 17.01 -9.04 -20.00
CA ALA A 62 17.58 -9.54 -21.25
C ALA A 62 19.07 -9.17 -21.37
N GLN A 63 19.44 -7.95 -20.97
CA GLN A 63 20.85 -7.51 -20.95
C GLN A 63 21.68 -8.26 -19.91
N VAL A 64 21.18 -8.38 -18.68
CA VAL A 64 21.87 -9.05 -17.56
C VAL A 64 22.15 -10.53 -17.89
N HIS A 65 21.17 -11.21 -18.49
CA HIS A 65 21.31 -12.64 -18.83
C HIS A 65 21.83 -12.89 -20.25
N ASN A 66 22.18 -11.84 -21.00
CA ASN A 66 22.54 -11.92 -22.42
C ASN A 66 21.57 -12.82 -23.22
N SER A 67 20.28 -12.57 -23.03
CA SER A 67 19.19 -13.40 -23.53
C SER A 67 18.23 -12.59 -24.41
N THR A 68 17.30 -13.28 -25.07
CA THR A 68 16.24 -12.61 -25.82
C THR A 68 15.20 -11.98 -24.89
N ALA A 69 14.46 -10.97 -25.36
CA ALA A 69 13.33 -10.40 -24.61
C ALA A 69 12.28 -11.47 -24.24
N GLN A 70 12.10 -12.48 -25.10
CA GLN A 70 11.21 -13.60 -24.81
C GLN A 70 11.65 -14.44 -23.62
N GLU A 71 12.95 -14.76 -23.55
CA GLU A 71 13.54 -15.48 -22.43
C GLU A 71 13.51 -14.63 -21.16
N ALA A 72 13.80 -13.33 -21.26
CA ALA A 72 13.71 -12.41 -20.13
C ALA A 72 12.30 -12.35 -19.52
N MET A 73 11.24 -12.33 -20.34
CA MET A 73 9.86 -12.43 -19.85
C MET A 73 9.60 -13.76 -19.12
N LYS A 74 10.11 -14.89 -19.64
CA LYS A 74 10.00 -16.20 -18.97
C LYS A 74 10.75 -16.22 -17.64
N PHE A 75 11.94 -15.63 -17.57
CA PHE A 75 12.70 -15.52 -16.32
C PHE A 75 11.91 -14.71 -15.28
N LEU A 76 11.46 -13.51 -15.65
CA LEU A 76 10.64 -12.66 -14.79
C LEU A 76 9.42 -13.43 -14.25
N CYS A 77 8.67 -14.12 -15.10
CA CYS A 77 7.53 -14.92 -14.65
C CYS A 77 7.91 -16.08 -13.75
N SER A 78 9.07 -16.70 -13.95
CA SER A 78 9.52 -17.83 -13.12
C SER A 78 9.99 -17.42 -11.72
N TYR A 79 10.31 -16.13 -11.52
CA TYR A 79 10.66 -15.59 -10.21
C TYR A 79 9.45 -15.25 -9.34
N LEU A 80 8.25 -15.18 -9.92
CA LEU A 80 7.05 -14.80 -9.20
C LEU A 80 6.43 -15.96 -8.41
N PRO A 81 5.77 -15.66 -7.28
CA PRO A 81 5.07 -16.66 -6.48
C PRO A 81 3.90 -17.31 -7.22
N GLU A 82 3.58 -18.56 -6.86
CA GLU A 82 2.37 -19.25 -7.33
C GLU A 82 1.14 -18.80 -6.51
N GLU A 83 1.37 -18.37 -5.27
CA GLU A 83 0.38 -17.85 -4.34
C GLU A 83 -0.42 -16.72 -4.99
N GLY A 84 -1.74 -16.76 -4.86
CA GLY A 84 -2.63 -15.76 -5.48
C GLY A 84 -2.67 -15.81 -7.01
N GLY A 85 -2.10 -16.86 -7.64
CA GLY A 85 -2.08 -17.04 -9.10
C GLY A 85 -1.11 -16.13 -9.85
N ILE A 86 -0.25 -15.39 -9.14
CA ILE A 86 0.58 -14.30 -9.66
C ILE A 86 1.46 -14.77 -10.84
N ARG A 87 2.07 -15.94 -10.74
CA ARG A 87 2.88 -16.51 -11.83
C ARG A 87 2.09 -16.84 -13.09
N GLY A 88 0.98 -17.58 -12.98
CA GLY A 88 0.16 -17.95 -14.14
C GLY A 88 -0.36 -16.71 -14.89
N ILE A 89 -0.67 -15.70 -14.10
CA ILE A 89 -1.03 -14.36 -14.53
C ILE A 89 0.09 -13.66 -15.33
N CYS A 90 1.34 -13.74 -14.88
CA CYS A 90 2.50 -13.21 -15.63
C CYS A 90 2.66 -13.87 -16.99
N ILE A 91 2.54 -15.21 -17.00
CA ILE A 91 2.68 -16.02 -18.22
C ILE A 91 1.65 -15.57 -19.24
N LEU A 92 0.40 -15.39 -18.82
CA LEU A 92 -0.68 -15.00 -19.73
C LEU A 92 -0.53 -13.58 -20.27
N VAL A 93 -0.07 -12.63 -19.46
CA VAL A 93 0.29 -11.27 -19.94
C VAL A 93 1.44 -11.34 -20.93
N SER A 94 2.45 -12.17 -20.67
CA SER A 94 3.59 -12.37 -21.57
C SER A 94 3.17 -13.01 -22.89
N ASP A 95 2.22 -13.95 -22.87
CA ASP A 95 1.70 -14.58 -24.09
C ASP A 95 0.88 -13.59 -24.93
N LEU A 96 0.14 -12.68 -24.27
CA LEU A 96 -0.70 -11.70 -24.94
C LEU A 96 0.10 -10.54 -25.55
N PHE A 97 1.01 -9.95 -24.77
CA PHE A 97 1.77 -8.76 -25.17
C PHE A 97 3.15 -9.06 -25.71
N GLY A 98 3.73 -10.20 -25.34
CA GLY A 98 5.09 -10.58 -25.67
C GLY A 98 5.42 -10.46 -27.15
N PRO A 99 4.57 -10.94 -28.09
CA PRO A 99 4.86 -10.82 -29.52
C PRO A 99 5.09 -9.38 -30.00
N ASP A 100 4.31 -8.42 -29.50
CA ASP A 100 4.44 -7.02 -29.89
C ASP A 100 5.56 -6.32 -29.13
N LEU A 101 5.73 -6.62 -27.84
CA LEU A 101 6.87 -6.13 -27.05
C LEU A 101 8.20 -6.57 -27.66
N ILE A 102 8.33 -7.84 -28.07
CA ILE A 102 9.54 -8.37 -28.70
C ILE A 102 9.85 -7.61 -30.00
N LYS A 103 8.85 -7.38 -30.87
CA LYS A 103 9.07 -6.63 -32.12
C LYS A 103 9.60 -5.22 -31.85
N LEU A 104 9.03 -4.53 -30.86
CA LEU A 104 9.40 -3.17 -30.52
C LEU A 104 10.77 -3.10 -29.82
N LEU A 105 11.07 -4.03 -28.91
CA LEU A 105 12.37 -4.14 -28.25
C LEU A 105 13.49 -4.49 -29.25
N ASN A 106 13.21 -5.32 -30.26
CA ASN A 106 14.16 -5.63 -31.33
C ASN A 106 14.51 -4.41 -32.19
N GLN A 107 13.64 -3.39 -32.23
CA GLN A 107 13.93 -2.10 -32.86
C GLN A 107 14.70 -1.15 -31.95
N LYS A 108 15.16 -1.61 -30.78
CA LYS A 108 15.88 -0.84 -29.76
C LYS A 108 15.08 0.36 -29.24
N LEU A 109 13.75 0.26 -29.26
CA LEU A 109 12.87 1.27 -28.69
C LEU A 109 12.88 1.16 -27.16
N LYS A 110 12.78 2.31 -26.49
CA LYS A 110 12.74 2.41 -25.03
C LYS A 110 11.33 2.26 -24.48
N ALA A 111 11.24 1.89 -23.21
CA ALA A 111 9.99 1.49 -22.57
C ALA A 111 8.88 2.56 -22.65
N ASP A 112 9.21 3.84 -22.49
CA ASP A 112 8.26 4.94 -22.64
C ASP A 112 7.64 4.99 -24.05
N VAL A 113 8.44 4.94 -25.11
CA VAL A 113 7.98 4.88 -26.50
C VAL A 113 7.11 3.65 -26.74
N ILE A 114 7.56 2.49 -26.27
CA ILE A 114 6.85 1.21 -26.40
C ILE A 114 5.47 1.32 -25.76
N CYS A 115 5.38 1.83 -24.54
CA CYS A 115 4.13 1.92 -23.79
C CYS A 115 3.12 2.89 -24.41
N TYR A 116 3.57 3.95 -25.08
CA TYR A 116 2.69 4.77 -25.93
C TYR A 116 2.21 4.00 -27.17
N ALA A 117 3.10 3.25 -27.83
CA ALA A 117 2.77 2.51 -29.05
C ALA A 117 1.70 1.44 -28.82
N ILE A 118 1.76 0.74 -27.69
CA ILE A 118 0.76 -0.27 -27.27
C ILE A 118 -0.41 0.33 -26.49
N LYS A 119 -0.53 1.67 -26.46
CA LYS A 119 -1.66 2.43 -25.88
C LYS A 119 -1.88 2.27 -24.37
N LEU A 120 -0.87 1.79 -23.65
CA LEU A 120 -0.87 1.74 -22.18
C LEU A 120 -0.53 3.10 -21.57
N CYS A 121 0.25 3.91 -22.28
CA CYS A 121 0.36 5.34 -22.08
C CYS A 121 -0.49 6.06 -23.13
N LYS A 122 -1.23 7.10 -22.73
CA LYS A 122 -1.91 7.98 -23.70
C LYS A 122 -1.53 9.44 -23.44
N THR A 123 -1.62 10.24 -24.49
CA THR A 123 -1.40 11.69 -24.41
C THR A 123 -2.77 12.35 -24.32
N GLU A 124 -2.99 13.15 -23.27
CA GLU A 124 -4.20 13.97 -23.17
C GLU A 124 -4.10 15.18 -24.11
N LEU A 125 -5.26 15.70 -24.51
CA LEU A 125 -5.32 16.89 -25.36
C LEU A 125 -4.62 18.05 -24.64
N HIS A 126 -3.65 18.69 -25.30
CA HIS A 126 -2.85 19.81 -24.77
C HIS A 126 -1.85 19.49 -23.66
N GLN A 127 -1.57 18.22 -23.36
CA GLN A 127 -0.46 17.84 -22.46
C GLN A 127 0.80 17.42 -23.24
N PRO A 128 2.00 17.70 -22.72
CA PRO A 128 3.23 17.16 -23.29
C PRO A 128 3.26 15.63 -23.13
N VAL A 129 3.91 14.95 -24.08
CA VAL A 129 4.18 13.52 -23.96
C VAL A 129 5.24 13.34 -22.87
N CYS A 130 4.93 12.54 -21.85
CA CYS A 130 5.88 12.19 -20.80
C CYS A 130 6.99 11.30 -21.38
N HIS A 131 8.23 11.53 -21.00
CA HIS A 131 9.34 10.66 -21.37
C HIS A 131 10.22 10.39 -20.15
N LEU A 132 10.76 9.18 -20.07
CA LEU A 132 11.67 8.75 -19.01
C LEU A 132 13.10 8.62 -19.53
N TYR A 133 13.25 8.15 -20.78
CA TYR A 133 14.55 7.91 -21.40
C TYR A 133 15.00 9.08 -22.27
N GLU A 134 16.24 9.02 -22.74
CA GLU A 134 16.75 9.99 -23.71
C GLU A 134 15.86 10.05 -24.96
N LYS A 135 15.61 11.27 -25.43
CA LYS A 135 14.72 11.50 -26.56
C LYS A 135 15.31 10.89 -27.84
N PRO A 136 14.50 10.17 -28.64
CA PRO A 136 14.94 9.69 -29.94
C PRO A 136 15.38 10.84 -30.85
N ALA A 137 16.38 10.60 -31.71
CA ALA A 137 16.92 11.61 -32.64
C ALA A 137 15.84 12.20 -33.59
N LEU A 138 14.87 11.38 -34.00
CA LEU A 138 13.75 11.79 -34.86
C LEU A 138 12.62 12.52 -34.09
N GLY A 139 12.72 12.63 -32.77
CA GLY A 139 11.71 13.21 -31.91
C GLY A 139 10.62 12.21 -31.49
N LEU A 140 10.15 12.36 -30.25
CA LEU A 140 9.31 11.40 -29.55
C LEU A 140 7.99 11.07 -30.30
N LYS A 141 7.27 12.09 -30.79
CA LYS A 141 5.98 11.90 -31.49
C LYS A 141 6.12 11.08 -32.76
N ILE A 142 7.19 11.30 -33.52
CA ILE A 142 7.45 10.60 -34.78
C ILE A 142 7.80 9.14 -34.50
N THR A 143 8.69 8.90 -33.53
CA THR A 143 9.07 7.53 -33.13
C THR A 143 7.90 6.74 -32.56
N ILE A 144 7.04 7.35 -31.74
CA ILE A 144 5.80 6.71 -31.26
C ILE A 144 4.93 6.29 -32.44
N LYS A 145 4.70 7.18 -33.42
CA LYS A 145 3.89 6.85 -34.60
C LYS A 145 4.47 5.68 -35.41
N GLN A 146 5.79 5.67 -35.62
CA GLN A 146 6.46 4.57 -36.30
C GLN A 146 6.32 3.25 -35.52
N ALA A 147 6.45 3.28 -34.20
CA ALA A 147 6.25 2.13 -33.33
C ALA A 147 4.81 1.62 -33.37
N GLU A 148 3.82 2.52 -33.41
CA GLU A 148 2.40 2.16 -33.59
C GLU A 148 2.17 1.43 -34.91
N ASP A 149 2.79 1.88 -36.01
CA ASP A 149 2.67 1.25 -37.32
C ASP A 149 3.20 -0.20 -37.32
N VAL A 150 4.22 -0.50 -36.50
CA VAL A 150 4.79 -1.84 -36.35
C VAL A 150 3.81 -2.81 -35.68
N VAL A 151 3.03 -2.34 -34.71
CA VAL A 151 2.07 -3.18 -33.96
C VAL A 151 0.64 -3.10 -34.51
N ARG A 152 0.36 -2.21 -35.47
CA ARG A 152 -0.98 -1.95 -36.04
C ARG A 152 -1.69 -3.18 -36.59
N LYS A 153 -0.95 -4.18 -37.10
CA LYS A 153 -1.50 -5.43 -37.66
C LYS A 153 -1.65 -6.55 -36.61
N SER A 154 -1.34 -6.29 -35.35
CA SER A 154 -1.50 -7.27 -34.28
C SER A 154 -2.96 -7.51 -33.94
N ASN A 155 -3.32 -8.77 -33.67
CA ASN A 155 -4.67 -9.17 -33.25
C ASN A 155 -5.13 -8.46 -31.96
N TYR A 156 -4.19 -8.06 -31.10
CA TYR A 156 -4.48 -7.33 -29.86
C TYR A 156 -4.92 -5.88 -30.13
N MET A 157 -4.26 -5.19 -31.06
CA MET A 157 -4.55 -3.79 -31.40
C MET A 157 -5.86 -3.59 -32.18
N GLN A 158 -6.47 -4.67 -32.70
CA GLN A 158 -7.77 -4.63 -33.36
C GLN A 158 -8.95 -4.71 -32.36
N ASN A 159 -8.72 -5.19 -31.13
CA ASN A 159 -9.72 -5.26 -30.08
C ASN A 159 -9.54 -4.11 -29.08
N ASN A 160 -10.07 -2.92 -29.43
CA ASN A 160 -9.94 -1.69 -28.65
C ASN A 160 -10.56 -1.72 -27.23
N GLU A 161 -11.36 -2.74 -26.89
CA GLU A 161 -12.18 -2.73 -25.67
C GLU A 161 -11.68 -3.62 -24.52
N THR A 162 -10.72 -4.52 -24.75
CA THR A 162 -10.42 -5.57 -23.76
C THR A 162 -9.49 -5.14 -22.64
N PHE A 163 -8.53 -4.23 -22.88
CA PHE A 163 -7.51 -3.93 -21.86
C PHE A 163 -7.91 -2.85 -20.84
N PRO A 164 -8.37 -1.65 -21.26
CA PRO A 164 -8.83 -0.64 -20.31
C PRO A 164 -10.11 -1.10 -19.56
N GLY A 165 -10.98 -1.85 -20.24
CA GLY A 165 -12.22 -2.43 -19.71
C GLY A 165 -12.02 -3.39 -18.53
N VAL A 166 -10.99 -4.23 -18.61
CA VAL A 166 -10.69 -5.27 -17.61
C VAL A 166 -9.97 -4.69 -16.39
N LEU A 167 -9.07 -3.70 -16.59
CA LEU A 167 -8.51 -2.91 -15.49
C LEU A 167 -9.60 -2.24 -14.63
N LEU A 168 -10.73 -1.85 -15.24
CA LEU A 168 -11.77 -1.11 -14.56
C LEU A 168 -12.57 -1.93 -13.52
N LYS A 169 -12.49 -3.27 -13.55
CA LYS A 169 -13.34 -4.20 -12.77
C LYS A 169 -12.57 -5.09 -11.78
N ILE A 170 -11.36 -4.69 -11.36
CA ILE A 170 -10.56 -5.57 -10.48
C ILE A 170 -11.26 -5.92 -9.17
N CYS A 171 -11.91 -4.95 -8.53
CA CYS A 171 -12.69 -5.19 -7.30
C CYS A 171 -13.98 -5.98 -7.55
N SER A 172 -14.35 -6.20 -8.82
CA SER A 172 -15.43 -7.11 -9.20
C SER A 172 -14.97 -8.57 -9.29
N LEU A 173 -13.66 -8.83 -9.31
CA LEU A 173 -13.13 -10.20 -9.27
C LEU A 173 -13.24 -10.77 -7.85
N PRO A 174 -13.73 -12.02 -7.68
CA PRO A 174 -13.94 -12.61 -6.36
C PRO A 174 -12.73 -12.54 -5.42
N LEU A 175 -11.51 -12.77 -5.94
CA LEU A 175 -10.26 -12.75 -5.16
C LEU A 175 -9.90 -11.34 -4.64
N PHE A 176 -10.15 -10.28 -5.43
CA PHE A 176 -9.77 -8.90 -5.10
C PHE A 176 -10.90 -8.10 -4.46
N ARG A 177 -12.15 -8.58 -4.56
CA ARG A 177 -13.29 -7.98 -3.87
C ARG A 177 -13.04 -7.88 -2.37
N MET A 178 -12.42 -8.91 -1.78
CA MET A 178 -12.06 -8.91 -0.37
C MET A 178 -11.00 -7.84 -0.07
N ILE A 179 -9.91 -7.82 -0.83
CA ILE A 179 -8.82 -6.84 -0.68
C ILE A 179 -9.37 -5.41 -0.80
N CYS A 180 -10.15 -5.10 -1.85
CA CYS A 180 -10.71 -3.78 -2.05
C CYS A 180 -11.66 -3.38 -0.93
N LYS A 181 -12.54 -4.28 -0.48
CA LYS A 181 -13.46 -4.01 0.63
C LYS A 181 -12.70 -3.69 1.92
N THR A 182 -11.63 -4.41 2.20
CA THR A 182 -10.78 -4.20 3.38
C THR A 182 -10.02 -2.87 3.32
N ILE A 183 -9.52 -2.49 2.15
CA ILE A 183 -8.91 -1.17 1.93
C ILE A 183 -9.93 -0.07 2.20
N GLU A 184 -11.16 -0.21 1.69
CA GLU A 184 -12.21 0.78 1.88
C GLU A 184 -12.63 0.92 3.34
N SER A 185 -12.70 -0.18 4.09
CA SER A 185 -13.19 -0.20 5.47
C SER A 185 -12.11 0.02 6.54
N SER A 186 -10.83 -0.26 6.25
CA SER A 186 -9.72 -0.30 7.23
C SER A 186 -9.92 -1.25 8.41
N VAL A 187 -10.82 -2.21 8.28
CA VAL A 187 -11.02 -3.28 9.27
C VAL A 187 -10.57 -4.62 8.68
N PRO A 188 -10.20 -5.60 9.51
CA PRO A 188 -9.70 -6.88 9.02
C PRO A 188 -10.70 -7.57 8.07
N ALA A 189 -10.16 -8.29 7.08
CA ALA A 189 -10.99 -9.14 6.21
C ALA A 189 -11.50 -10.39 6.92
N GLU A 190 -10.64 -10.97 7.77
CA GLU A 190 -10.90 -12.16 8.59
C GLU A 190 -11.04 -11.69 10.04
N ASP A 191 -12.29 -11.55 10.48
CA ASP A 191 -12.71 -11.08 11.80
C ASP A 191 -14.13 -11.64 12.01
N TYR A 192 -14.24 -12.74 12.75
CA TYR A 192 -15.47 -13.52 12.85
C TYR A 192 -16.44 -12.95 13.89
N ASP A 193 -15.92 -12.35 14.96
CA ASP A 193 -16.73 -11.77 16.03
C ASP A 193 -16.93 -10.24 15.90
N GLN A 194 -16.25 -9.62 14.93
CA GLN A 194 -16.39 -8.22 14.53
C GLN A 194 -15.87 -7.21 15.56
N ASP A 195 -14.85 -7.58 16.35
CA ASP A 195 -14.18 -6.67 17.29
C ASP A 195 -13.05 -5.82 16.67
N LYS A 196 -12.78 -6.03 15.37
CA LYS A 196 -11.77 -5.37 14.54
C LYS A 196 -10.33 -5.81 14.81
N PHE A 197 -10.11 -6.87 15.56
CA PHE A 197 -8.84 -7.58 15.64
C PHE A 197 -8.92 -8.86 14.79
N SER A 198 -7.80 -9.56 14.64
CA SER A 198 -7.74 -10.72 13.75
C SER A 198 -6.63 -11.68 14.14
N ALA A 199 -6.86 -12.97 13.92
CA ALA A 199 -5.83 -13.99 13.99
C ALA A 199 -4.93 -14.03 12.72
N PHE A 200 -5.38 -13.44 11.61
CA PHE A 200 -4.70 -13.41 10.30
C PHE A 200 -3.76 -12.19 10.17
N PRO A 201 -2.57 -12.30 9.54
CA PRO A 201 -1.57 -11.21 9.54
C PRO A 201 -1.96 -10.00 8.70
N SER A 202 -2.31 -10.23 7.44
CA SER A 202 -2.47 -9.17 6.44
C SER A 202 -3.93 -8.77 6.28
N LEU A 203 -4.30 -8.04 5.22
CA LEU A 203 -5.68 -7.59 4.99
C LEU A 203 -6.25 -6.90 6.25
N ARG A 204 -5.50 -5.92 6.78
CA ARG A 204 -5.83 -5.17 7.99
C ARG A 204 -5.88 -5.98 9.30
N GLY A 205 -5.39 -7.21 9.31
CA GLY A 205 -5.28 -8.07 10.49
C GLY A 205 -4.10 -7.74 11.42
N TYR A 206 -3.45 -8.75 12.02
CA TYR A 206 -2.52 -8.52 13.14
C TYR A 206 -1.19 -7.84 12.76
N HIS A 207 -0.85 -7.65 11.49
CA HIS A 207 0.24 -6.74 11.14
C HIS A 207 -0.09 -5.29 11.50
N TRP A 208 -1.39 -4.96 11.53
CA TRP A 208 -1.91 -3.63 11.79
C TRP A 208 -2.31 -3.41 13.24
N ARG A 209 -2.73 -4.46 13.95
CA ARG A 209 -3.23 -4.40 15.32
C ARG A 209 -2.76 -5.61 16.13
N GLY A 210 -2.92 -5.57 17.44
CA GLY A 210 -2.71 -6.75 18.28
C GLY A 210 -3.39 -8.00 17.71
N ARG A 211 -2.70 -9.14 17.76
CA ARG A 211 -3.32 -10.41 17.36
C ARG A 211 -4.42 -10.78 18.32
N ASP A 212 -5.59 -11.07 17.78
CA ASP A 212 -6.70 -11.60 18.55
C ASP A 212 -6.36 -12.99 19.10
N CYS A 213 -6.64 -13.20 20.38
CA CYS A 213 -6.47 -14.47 21.07
C CYS A 213 -7.74 -15.34 21.04
N ASN A 214 -8.91 -14.78 20.71
CA ASN A 214 -10.16 -15.52 20.56
C ASN A 214 -11.15 -14.84 19.59
N ASP A 215 -10.93 -15.09 18.29
CA ASP A 215 -11.71 -14.60 17.14
C ASP A 215 -13.09 -15.27 17.01
N MET A 216 -13.75 -15.53 18.13
CA MET A 216 -15.12 -16.06 18.24
C MET A 216 -15.89 -15.36 19.36
N ASN A 217 -15.26 -14.41 20.06
CA ASN A 217 -15.84 -13.70 21.19
C ASN A 217 -15.35 -12.24 21.21
N SER A 218 -16.19 -11.35 20.71
CA SER A 218 -15.92 -9.91 20.61
C SER A 218 -15.75 -9.18 21.94
N SER A 219 -15.81 -9.88 23.06
CA SER A 219 -15.42 -9.37 24.37
C SER A 219 -13.99 -9.72 24.77
N ILE A 220 -13.19 -10.31 23.88
CA ILE A 220 -11.81 -10.74 24.15
C ILE A 220 -10.90 -10.15 23.08
N TYR A 221 -10.17 -9.10 23.41
CA TYR A 221 -9.29 -8.44 22.46
C TYR A 221 -8.18 -7.61 23.11
N PRO A 222 -7.09 -7.33 22.38
CA PRO A 222 -6.01 -6.47 22.84
C PRO A 222 -6.46 -5.12 23.42
N GLY A 223 -6.07 -4.88 24.67
CA GLY A 223 -6.25 -3.58 25.34
C GLY A 223 -7.54 -3.40 26.14
N ARG A 224 -8.38 -4.43 26.20
CA ARG A 224 -9.51 -4.51 27.13
C ARG A 224 -9.03 -4.48 28.59
N SER A 225 -9.85 -3.94 29.49
CA SER A 225 -9.65 -4.15 30.93
C SER A 225 -9.94 -5.62 31.28
N PRO A 226 -9.09 -6.28 32.09
CA PRO A 226 -9.21 -7.71 32.34
C PRO A 226 -10.52 -8.05 33.08
N LYS A 227 -11.26 -9.01 32.54
CA LYS A 227 -12.51 -9.50 33.12
C LYS A 227 -12.19 -10.46 34.27
N ASP A 228 -12.66 -10.14 35.47
CA ASP A 228 -12.41 -10.94 36.68
C ASP A 228 -10.91 -11.26 36.86
N TRP A 229 -10.07 -10.27 36.51
CA TRP A 229 -8.61 -10.34 36.51
C TRP A 229 -8.04 -11.56 35.78
N ASP A 230 -8.65 -11.94 34.66
CA ASP A 230 -8.23 -13.01 33.74
C ASP A 230 -7.93 -14.34 34.43
N SER A 231 -8.71 -14.61 35.48
CA SER A 231 -8.61 -15.80 36.32
C SER A 231 -8.81 -17.12 35.56
N GLN A 232 -9.71 -17.12 34.57
CA GLN A 232 -10.05 -18.32 33.78
C GLN A 232 -9.69 -18.20 32.30
N GLN A 233 -9.67 -16.98 31.78
CA GLN A 233 -9.47 -16.71 30.36
C GLN A 233 -8.74 -15.37 30.22
N ASP A 234 -7.76 -15.31 29.33
CA ASP A 234 -7.12 -14.07 28.91
C ASP A 234 -8.12 -13.26 28.09
N SER A 235 -8.65 -12.18 28.67
CA SER A 235 -9.70 -11.36 28.06
C SER A 235 -9.14 -10.14 27.33
N ASN A 236 -7.84 -9.87 27.49
CA ASN A 236 -7.18 -8.71 26.88
C ASN A 236 -5.99 -9.07 25.99
N CYS A 237 -5.77 -10.37 25.75
CA CYS A 237 -4.79 -10.96 24.86
C CYS A 237 -3.33 -10.60 25.18
N ASN A 238 -3.01 -10.22 26.41
CA ASN A 238 -1.65 -9.89 26.82
C ASN A 238 -0.82 -11.13 27.21
N GLY A 239 -1.44 -12.32 27.30
CA GLY A 239 -0.82 -13.59 27.66
C GLY A 239 -0.68 -13.85 29.17
N ILE A 240 -1.27 -13.01 30.02
CA ILE A 240 -1.25 -13.15 31.48
C ILE A 240 -2.64 -13.62 31.92
N LEU A 241 -2.71 -14.83 32.47
CA LEU A 241 -3.97 -15.44 32.92
C LEU A 241 -3.71 -16.45 34.03
N GLY A 242 -4.77 -16.81 34.76
CA GLY A 242 -4.73 -17.84 35.81
C GLY A 242 -4.38 -17.31 37.19
N PHE A 243 -4.00 -18.21 38.09
CA PHE A 243 -3.74 -17.92 39.50
C PHE A 243 -2.37 -18.38 39.97
N ASP A 244 -1.82 -17.64 40.92
CA ASP A 244 -0.71 -18.08 41.73
C ASP A 244 -1.23 -19.04 42.83
N MET A 245 -0.68 -20.25 42.86
CA MET A 245 -1.11 -21.27 43.83
C MET A 245 -0.64 -20.99 45.26
N GLU A 246 0.32 -20.08 45.45
CA GLU A 246 0.85 -19.76 46.78
C GLU A 246 -0.07 -18.81 47.57
N ASP A 247 -0.60 -17.78 46.91
CA ASP A 247 -1.42 -16.73 47.54
C ASP A 247 -2.88 -16.69 47.05
N GLY A 248 -3.21 -17.45 46.01
CA GLY A 248 -4.55 -17.52 45.43
C GLY A 248 -4.97 -16.28 44.63
N LEU A 249 -4.06 -15.33 44.39
CA LEU A 249 -4.32 -14.15 43.56
C LEU A 249 -4.16 -14.48 42.08
N SER A 250 -4.93 -13.82 41.21
CA SER A 250 -4.71 -13.97 39.77
C SER A 250 -3.43 -13.25 39.33
N TYR A 251 -2.75 -13.80 38.32
CA TYR A 251 -1.50 -13.21 37.83
C TYR A 251 -1.70 -11.81 37.26
N GLU A 252 -2.79 -11.58 36.54
CA GLU A 252 -3.11 -10.25 35.98
C GLU A 252 -3.30 -9.22 37.10
N LYS A 253 -3.96 -9.60 38.20
CA LYS A 253 -4.07 -8.72 39.37
C LYS A 253 -2.69 -8.44 39.98
N LYS A 254 -1.95 -9.50 40.27
CA LYS A 254 -0.63 -9.42 40.93
C LYS A 254 0.39 -8.62 40.13
N PHE A 255 0.38 -8.75 38.81
CA PHE A 255 1.40 -8.15 37.94
C PHE A 255 0.98 -6.86 37.25
N CYS A 256 -0.33 -6.61 37.06
CA CYS A 256 -0.80 -5.48 36.26
C CYS A 256 -1.63 -4.46 37.04
N GLU A 257 -2.21 -4.80 38.19
CA GLU A 257 -2.94 -3.84 39.03
C GLU A 257 -2.01 -2.68 39.44
N GLY A 258 -2.41 -1.44 39.16
CA GLY A 258 -1.63 -0.24 39.50
C GLY A 258 -0.44 0.08 38.57
N THR A 259 -0.20 -0.68 37.50
CA THR A 259 0.95 -0.47 36.60
C THR A 259 0.71 0.55 35.46
N ASP A 260 -0.48 1.16 35.42
CA ASP A 260 -0.89 2.16 34.42
C ASP A 260 -0.68 1.69 32.96
N SER A 261 -1.05 0.41 32.72
CA SER A 261 -1.01 -0.23 31.41
C SER A 261 -1.89 0.51 30.40
N ARG A 262 -1.37 0.71 29.19
CA ARG A 262 -2.03 1.47 28.13
C ARG A 262 -1.62 0.99 26.74
N GLY A 263 -2.50 1.22 25.78
CA GLY A 263 -2.25 0.94 24.38
C GLY A 263 -1.49 2.04 23.66
N ILE A 264 -1.07 1.75 22.43
CA ILE A 264 -0.56 2.74 21.48
C ILE A 264 -1.39 2.72 20.20
N ILE A 265 -1.83 3.89 19.76
CA ILE A 265 -2.61 4.05 18.54
C ILE A 265 -1.93 5.12 17.69
N ILE A 266 -1.74 4.85 16.40
CA ILE A 266 -1.25 5.83 15.43
C ILE A 266 -2.34 6.10 14.39
N LEU A 267 -2.75 7.37 14.28
CA LEU A 267 -3.57 7.89 13.19
C LEU A 267 -2.60 8.51 12.17
N GLY A 268 -2.41 7.89 11.00
CA GLY A 268 -1.32 8.30 10.12
C GLY A 268 -1.53 8.10 8.63
N ASP A 269 -0.48 8.44 7.89
CA ASP A 269 -0.39 8.27 6.44
C ASP A 269 0.52 7.10 6.04
N SER A 270 0.97 7.08 4.78
CA SER A 270 1.87 6.05 4.24
C SER A 270 3.17 5.90 5.03
N ALA A 271 3.69 6.99 5.61
CA ALA A 271 4.93 6.92 6.39
C ALA A 271 4.71 6.21 7.73
N ALA A 272 3.58 6.45 8.39
CA ALA A 272 3.21 5.78 9.63
C ALA A 272 2.91 4.29 9.43
N ALA A 273 2.35 3.92 8.27
CA ALA A 273 2.14 2.54 7.85
C ALA A 273 3.44 1.84 7.38
N HIS A 274 4.51 2.62 7.20
CA HIS A 274 5.79 2.17 6.63
C HIS A 274 5.63 1.61 5.21
N PHE A 275 5.06 2.40 4.31
CA PHE A 275 5.00 2.11 2.88
C PHE A 275 6.40 1.83 2.33
N HIS A 276 6.57 0.68 1.67
CA HIS A 276 7.86 0.29 1.12
C HIS A 276 7.70 -0.67 -0.06
N ILE A 277 8.38 -0.34 -1.16
CA ILE A 277 8.58 -1.23 -2.31
C ILE A 277 10.02 -1.74 -2.27
N PRO A 278 10.25 -3.05 -2.09
CA PRO A 278 11.59 -3.61 -2.06
C PRO A 278 12.37 -3.32 -3.36
N PRO A 279 13.58 -2.73 -3.29
CA PRO A 279 14.38 -2.44 -4.46
C PRO A 279 14.78 -3.72 -5.23
N GLU A 280 14.79 -4.87 -4.58
CA GLU A 280 15.05 -6.19 -5.17
C GLU A 280 14.03 -6.54 -6.27
N TRP A 281 12.81 -6.00 -6.21
CA TRP A 281 11.79 -6.18 -7.25
C TRP A 281 12.11 -5.38 -8.52
N MET A 282 12.97 -4.37 -8.41
CA MET A 282 13.31 -3.44 -9.49
C MET A 282 14.78 -3.50 -9.90
N THR A 283 15.55 -4.44 -9.37
CA THR A 283 17.00 -4.56 -9.61
C THR A 283 17.33 -5.87 -10.32
N PRO A 284 17.30 -5.92 -11.67
CA PRO A 284 17.51 -7.13 -12.47
C PRO A 284 18.79 -7.90 -12.14
N LEU A 285 19.88 -7.20 -11.79
CA LEU A 285 21.16 -7.83 -11.46
C LEU A 285 21.07 -8.84 -10.29
N ASN A 286 20.20 -8.57 -9.32
CA ASN A 286 20.05 -9.38 -8.10
C ASN A 286 18.68 -10.09 -8.05
N MET A 287 17.94 -10.06 -9.16
CA MET A 287 16.57 -10.56 -9.19
C MET A 287 16.55 -12.09 -9.19
N SER A 288 15.70 -12.67 -8.34
CA SER A 288 15.54 -14.11 -8.19
C SER A 288 14.15 -14.45 -7.67
N LYS A 289 13.84 -15.76 -7.55
CA LYS A 289 12.61 -16.22 -6.89
C LYS A 289 12.47 -15.68 -5.47
N ASN A 290 13.58 -15.54 -4.74
CA ASN A 290 13.56 -15.03 -3.36
C ASN A 290 13.20 -13.55 -3.29
N SER A 291 13.53 -12.77 -4.34
CA SER A 291 13.21 -11.34 -4.42
C SER A 291 11.71 -11.07 -4.28
N PHE A 292 10.86 -11.95 -4.82
CA PHE A 292 9.39 -11.79 -4.80
C PHE A 292 8.67 -12.66 -3.76
N SER A 293 9.41 -13.30 -2.84
CA SER A 293 8.83 -14.15 -1.79
C SER A 293 7.83 -13.42 -0.88
N ASN A 294 7.99 -12.11 -0.76
CA ASN A 294 7.17 -11.23 0.06
C ASN A 294 6.10 -10.46 -0.73
N LEU A 295 5.99 -10.66 -2.06
CA LEU A 295 5.12 -9.88 -2.94
C LEU A 295 3.64 -10.02 -2.56
N ALA A 296 3.15 -11.25 -2.37
CA ALA A 296 1.75 -11.49 -2.03
C ALA A 296 1.36 -10.82 -0.71
N LEU A 297 2.23 -10.93 0.30
CA LEU A 297 2.04 -10.31 1.61
C LEU A 297 2.04 -8.77 1.53
N ALA A 298 2.98 -8.21 0.79
CA ALA A 298 3.07 -6.77 0.61
C ALA A 298 1.80 -6.23 -0.06
N ILE A 299 1.29 -6.90 -1.10
CA ILE A 299 0.06 -6.49 -1.79
C ILE A 299 -1.16 -6.57 -0.87
N SER A 300 -1.29 -7.65 -0.08
CA SER A 300 -2.39 -7.78 0.89
C SER A 300 -2.28 -6.82 2.07
N ASN A 301 -1.13 -6.19 2.25
CA ASN A 301 -0.90 -5.09 3.18
C ASN A 301 -0.81 -3.72 2.50
N GLU A 302 -1.27 -3.56 1.26
CA GLU A 302 -1.27 -2.25 0.59
C GLU A 302 0.13 -1.65 0.38
N LEU A 303 1.13 -2.52 0.23
CA LEU A 303 2.57 -2.19 0.20
C LEU A 303 3.09 -1.54 1.49
N ASP A 304 2.30 -1.58 2.55
CA ASP A 304 2.66 -1.13 3.88
C ASP A 304 3.26 -2.26 4.72
N TRP A 305 4.10 -1.88 5.67
CA TRP A 305 4.81 -2.81 6.54
C TRP A 305 4.65 -2.39 8.01
N PRO A 306 3.40 -2.28 8.53
CA PRO A 306 3.12 -1.76 9.86
C PRO A 306 3.80 -2.59 10.96
N GLN A 307 4.04 -3.87 10.73
CA GLN A 307 4.76 -4.78 11.63
C GLN A 307 6.26 -4.45 11.77
N PHE A 308 6.81 -3.58 10.92
CA PHE A 308 8.16 -3.03 10.99
C PHE A 308 8.18 -1.51 11.25
N SER A 309 7.00 -0.88 11.41
CA SER A 309 6.90 0.58 11.54
C SER A 309 7.47 1.12 12.85
N MET A 310 7.82 2.41 12.86
CA MET A 310 8.31 3.11 14.06
C MET A 310 7.32 3.08 15.22
N TYR A 311 6.01 3.18 14.95
CA TYR A 311 5.00 3.29 16.00
C TYR A 311 4.58 1.91 16.53
N THR A 312 4.23 0.99 15.64
CA THR A 312 3.56 -0.27 15.99
C THR A 312 4.35 -1.52 15.62
N GLY A 313 5.57 -1.38 15.08
CA GLY A 313 6.36 -2.51 14.64
C GLY A 313 6.67 -3.50 15.76
N PHE A 314 6.59 -4.79 15.50
CA PHE A 314 6.76 -5.84 16.51
C PHE A 314 7.61 -7.03 16.01
N GLN A 315 7.97 -7.03 14.72
CA GLN A 315 8.87 -8.00 14.12
C GLN A 315 10.18 -7.31 13.74
N ASN A 316 11.28 -8.05 13.66
CA ASN A 316 12.53 -7.52 13.15
C ASN A 316 12.46 -7.40 11.62
N SER A 317 12.85 -6.23 11.11
CA SER A 317 13.00 -6.02 9.67
C SER A 317 14.29 -6.67 9.17
N THR A 318 14.21 -7.35 8.02
CA THR A 318 15.37 -7.88 7.28
C THR A 318 16.22 -6.78 6.62
N ILE A 319 15.68 -5.56 6.48
CA ILE A 319 16.30 -4.45 5.74
C ILE A 319 16.96 -3.40 6.67
N GLY A 320 16.59 -3.36 7.96
CA GLY A 320 16.98 -2.28 8.88
C GLY A 320 17.46 -2.68 10.28
N GLY A 321 17.61 -3.98 10.58
CA GLY A 321 18.02 -4.45 11.91
C GLY A 321 16.87 -4.58 12.92
N TRP A 322 17.21 -4.69 14.21
CA TRP A 322 16.25 -4.88 15.30
C TRP A 322 15.20 -3.76 15.31
N THR A 323 13.93 -4.12 15.21
CA THR A 323 12.85 -3.13 15.27
C THR A 323 12.67 -2.67 16.71
N GLN A 324 12.96 -1.39 16.98
CA GLN A 324 12.74 -0.76 18.29
C GLN A 324 11.62 0.28 18.19
N SER A 325 10.39 -0.19 17.97
CA SER A 325 9.22 0.66 17.85
C SER A 325 8.80 1.27 19.20
N LEU A 326 7.94 2.28 19.15
CA LEU A 326 7.31 2.84 20.34
C LEU A 326 6.45 1.78 21.07
N TYR A 327 5.74 0.92 20.33
CA TYR A 327 5.02 -0.22 20.91
C TYR A 327 5.96 -1.15 21.69
N LEU A 328 7.08 -1.57 21.12
CA LEU A 328 8.01 -2.47 21.80
C LEU A 328 8.62 -1.81 23.03
N ARG A 329 8.94 -0.51 22.99
CA ARG A 329 9.39 0.25 24.17
C ARG A 329 8.31 0.33 25.25
N LEU A 330 7.05 0.53 24.87
CA LEU A 330 5.90 0.57 25.78
C LEU A 330 5.66 -0.80 26.44
N ARG A 331 5.83 -1.89 25.68
CA ARG A 331 5.78 -3.27 26.17
C ARG A 331 6.99 -3.62 27.05
N ASP A 332 8.17 -3.06 26.75
CA ASP A 332 9.39 -3.21 27.56
C ASP A 332 9.27 -2.53 28.91
N TRP A 333 8.66 -1.34 28.93
CA TRP A 333 8.39 -0.62 30.16
C TRP A 333 7.33 -1.30 31.02
N ASN A 334 6.25 -1.79 30.42
CA ASN A 334 5.21 -2.57 31.10
C ASN A 334 4.72 -3.73 30.23
N ARG A 335 4.98 -4.97 30.68
CA ARG A 335 4.67 -6.20 29.95
C ARG A 335 3.17 -6.46 29.77
N CYS A 336 2.34 -5.86 30.63
CA CYS A 336 0.88 -5.92 30.54
C CYS A 336 0.32 -5.23 29.28
N ASN A 337 1.16 -4.45 28.56
CA ASN A 337 0.82 -3.82 27.28
C ASN A 337 1.05 -4.73 26.07
N HIS A 338 1.33 -6.03 26.28
CA HIS A 338 1.52 -6.95 25.16
C HIS A 338 0.30 -6.95 24.23
N ARG A 339 0.56 -6.85 22.92
CA ARG A 339 -0.40 -6.75 21.81
C ARG A 339 -1.26 -5.48 21.75
N ASP A 340 -1.23 -4.59 22.74
CA ASP A 340 -2.05 -3.38 22.73
C ASP A 340 -1.49 -2.27 21.81
N TYR A 341 -1.51 -2.53 20.50
CA TYR A 341 -1.15 -1.58 19.45
C TYR A 341 -2.20 -1.56 18.34
N GLN A 342 -2.39 -0.38 17.72
CA GLN A 342 -3.22 -0.20 16.53
C GLN A 342 -2.61 0.81 15.57
N ASN A 343 -2.39 0.38 14.33
CA ASN A 343 -1.94 1.22 13.24
C ASN A 343 -3.12 1.59 12.34
N ILE A 344 -3.71 2.75 12.61
CA ILE A 344 -4.85 3.33 11.89
C ILE A 344 -4.31 4.30 10.83
N ALA A 345 -3.43 3.80 9.97
CA ALA A 345 -2.83 4.58 8.90
C ALA A 345 -3.30 4.14 7.52
N ARG A 346 -3.30 5.07 6.56
CA ARG A 346 -3.61 4.81 5.15
C ARG A 346 -2.65 5.51 4.21
N ASN A 347 -2.34 4.85 3.10
CA ASN A 347 -1.75 5.52 1.94
C ASN A 347 -2.67 6.67 1.46
N GLY A 348 -2.13 7.89 1.38
CA GLY A 348 -2.91 9.09 1.09
C GLY A 348 -3.73 9.63 2.28
N GLY A 349 -3.52 9.13 3.50
CA GLY A 349 -4.11 9.68 4.73
C GLY A 349 -3.71 11.15 4.94
N SER A 350 -4.67 12.00 5.27
CA SER A 350 -4.50 13.44 5.47
C SER A 350 -5.50 13.94 6.51
N SER A 351 -5.37 15.20 6.95
CA SER A 351 -6.37 15.81 7.83
C SER A 351 -7.76 15.86 7.21
N ARG A 352 -7.86 15.85 5.87
CA ARG A 352 -9.11 15.98 5.11
C ARG A 352 -9.93 14.70 5.05
N ASN A 353 -9.28 13.53 5.10
CA ASN A 353 -9.93 12.24 4.91
C ASN A 353 -9.82 11.31 6.14
N LEU A 354 -9.17 11.76 7.23
CA LEU A 354 -9.06 10.98 8.46
C LEU A 354 -10.42 10.50 8.98
N GLU A 355 -11.45 11.35 8.93
CA GLU A 355 -12.79 11.00 9.42
C GLU A 355 -13.34 9.70 8.78
N HIS A 356 -12.99 9.44 7.51
CA HIS A 356 -13.46 8.25 6.79
C HIS A 356 -12.93 6.95 7.38
N PHE A 357 -11.69 6.92 7.87
CA PHE A 357 -11.06 5.72 8.39
C PHE A 357 -10.83 5.75 9.90
N LEU A 358 -11.09 6.87 10.58
CA LEU A 358 -11.05 6.98 12.05
C LEU A 358 -12.01 6.00 12.72
N LYS A 359 -13.17 5.71 12.09
CA LYS A 359 -14.16 4.73 12.57
C LYS A 359 -13.61 3.30 12.68
N SER A 360 -12.50 3.00 12.00
CA SER A 360 -11.82 1.72 12.12
C SER A 360 -11.06 1.58 13.44
N MET A 361 -10.73 2.67 14.13
CA MET A 361 -10.16 2.63 15.48
C MET A 361 -11.09 1.87 16.43
N THR A 362 -10.52 1.10 17.36
CA THR A 362 -11.28 0.37 18.38
C THR A 362 -10.78 0.74 19.75
N ARG A 363 -11.63 1.41 20.53
CA ARG A 363 -11.40 1.67 21.95
C ARG A 363 -12.71 2.04 22.63
N ASP A 364 -13.15 1.22 23.57
CA ASP A 364 -14.32 1.48 24.41
C ASP A 364 -13.92 2.35 25.61
N GLN A 365 -14.65 3.45 25.84
CA GLN A 365 -14.31 4.40 26.90
C GLN A 365 -14.48 3.86 28.32
N GLN A 366 -15.29 2.81 28.50
CA GLN A 366 -15.61 2.24 29.80
C GLN A 366 -14.91 0.90 30.03
N LEU A 367 -14.74 0.11 28.97
CA LEU A 367 -14.25 -1.25 29.06
C LEU A 367 -12.75 -1.37 28.81
N ASP A 368 -12.12 -0.43 28.11
CA ASP A 368 -10.73 -0.55 27.69
C ASP A 368 -9.76 0.26 28.55
N LYS A 369 -8.51 -0.19 28.56
CA LYS A 369 -7.38 0.55 29.14
C LYS A 369 -7.20 1.88 28.38
N PRO A 370 -6.60 2.93 28.96
CA PRO A 370 -6.26 4.14 28.22
C PRO A 370 -5.29 3.84 27.06
N ALA A 371 -5.13 4.78 26.11
CA ALA A 371 -4.19 4.65 25.01
C ALA A 371 -3.44 5.95 24.75
N VAL A 372 -2.18 5.85 24.32
CA VAL A 372 -1.42 6.97 23.76
C VAL A 372 -1.73 7.05 22.27
N VAL A 373 -2.36 8.14 21.85
CA VAL A 373 -2.74 8.37 20.45
C VAL A 373 -1.77 9.35 19.80
N PHE A 374 -1.12 8.91 18.74
CA PHE A 374 -0.29 9.76 17.88
C PHE A 374 -1.10 10.19 16.65
N TYR A 375 -1.07 11.48 16.34
CA TYR A 375 -1.61 12.04 15.10
C TYR A 375 -0.44 12.42 14.19
N ALA A 376 -0.28 11.74 13.06
CA ALA A 376 0.86 11.90 12.17
C ALA A 376 0.43 11.93 10.69
N MET A 377 -0.37 12.93 10.32
CA MET A 377 -0.59 13.31 8.92
C MET A 377 0.55 14.25 8.50
N ILE A 378 1.65 13.68 7.98
CA ILE A 378 2.92 14.39 7.87
C ILE A 378 3.27 14.84 6.46
N GLY A 379 2.45 14.52 5.47
CA GLY A 379 2.71 14.91 4.08
C GLY A 379 1.48 15.33 3.28
N ASN A 380 0.45 14.49 3.23
CA ASN A 380 -0.60 14.59 2.19
C ASN A 380 -1.49 15.84 2.26
N ASP A 381 -1.45 16.61 3.35
CA ASP A 381 -2.12 17.92 3.42
C ASP A 381 -1.48 18.98 2.50
N VAL A 382 -0.20 18.76 2.14
CA VAL A 382 0.57 19.62 1.24
C VAL A 382 1.13 18.86 0.02
N CYS A 383 1.37 17.56 0.11
CA CYS A 383 1.78 16.70 -1.01
C CYS A 383 0.56 16.29 -1.83
N ASN A 384 0.45 16.78 -3.06
CA ASN A 384 -0.63 16.42 -3.98
C ASN A 384 -0.16 16.46 -5.44
N ASP A 385 -0.87 15.78 -6.34
CA ASP A 385 -0.48 15.71 -7.76
C ASP A 385 -1.06 16.87 -8.59
N ASP A 386 -1.48 17.97 -7.95
CA ASP A 386 -1.89 19.19 -8.62
C ASP A 386 -0.70 20.14 -8.71
N CYS A 387 -0.26 20.47 -9.93
CA CYS A 387 0.80 21.46 -10.15
C CYS A 387 0.34 22.88 -9.79
N LYS A 388 -0.96 23.08 -9.48
CA LYS A 388 -1.48 24.35 -8.98
C LYS A 388 -1.53 24.28 -7.44
N MET A 389 -0.70 25.09 -6.80
CA MET A 389 -0.66 25.27 -5.33
C MET A 389 -1.98 25.79 -4.70
N GLU A 390 -3.05 25.98 -5.49
CA GLU A 390 -4.36 26.47 -5.04
C GLU A 390 -5.08 25.52 -4.06
N LYS A 391 -4.66 24.24 -4.01
CA LYS A 391 -5.17 23.19 -3.11
C LYS A 391 -4.20 22.79 -2.00
N LEU A 392 -3.11 23.53 -1.75
CA LEU A 392 -2.46 23.46 -0.43
C LEU A 392 -3.53 23.71 0.63
N GLY A 393 -3.50 22.97 1.75
CA GLY A 393 -4.48 23.11 2.82
C GLY A 393 -4.81 24.58 3.09
N ARG A 394 -5.93 25.06 2.53
CA ARG A 394 -6.59 26.24 3.09
C ARG A 394 -6.85 25.81 4.51
N THR A 395 -6.24 26.52 5.47
CA THR A 395 -6.43 26.35 6.92
C THR A 395 -7.73 25.61 7.14
N ALA A 396 -7.63 24.30 7.40
CA ALA A 396 -8.80 23.53 7.75
C ALA A 396 -9.38 24.28 8.94
N VAL A 397 -10.59 24.80 8.79
CA VAL A 397 -11.37 25.29 9.91
C VAL A 397 -11.50 24.06 10.79
N GLY A 398 -10.64 23.97 11.80
CA GLY A 398 -10.76 22.94 12.82
C GLY A 398 -12.18 23.03 13.36
N ALA A 399 -12.83 21.89 13.53
CA ALA A 399 -14.12 21.80 14.18
C ALA A 399 -14.08 22.23 15.67
N ASP A 400 -12.97 22.80 16.13
CA ASP A 400 -12.92 23.55 17.37
C ASP A 400 -11.91 24.72 17.24
N GLY A 401 -12.29 25.89 17.76
CA GLY A 401 -11.79 27.22 17.42
C GLY A 401 -10.35 27.58 17.79
N THR A 402 -9.39 26.65 17.83
CA THR A 402 -7.99 26.95 18.17
C THR A 402 -6.99 26.03 17.46
N ASN A 403 -6.47 26.49 16.32
CA ASN A 403 -5.03 26.64 16.02
C ASN A 403 -4.83 26.96 14.53
N ARG A 404 -4.35 28.18 14.24
CA ARG A 404 -3.95 28.63 12.90
C ARG A 404 -2.56 28.11 12.58
N TRP A 405 -2.43 27.34 11.51
CA TRP A 405 -1.14 27.04 10.88
C TRP A 405 -1.08 27.69 9.50
N ILE A 406 -0.07 28.55 9.32
CA ILE A 406 0.20 29.30 8.08
C ILE A 406 1.23 28.53 7.28
N SER A 407 0.98 28.27 6.00
CA SER A 407 2.05 28.03 5.02
C SER A 407 1.88 28.96 3.82
N SER A 408 2.93 29.70 3.50
CA SER A 408 2.96 30.71 2.43
C SER A 408 3.39 30.10 1.10
N GLN A 409 2.78 30.60 0.02
CA GLN A 409 3.07 30.33 -1.39
C GLN A 409 4.47 30.78 -1.84
N SER A 410 5.17 29.94 -2.61
CA SER A 410 5.87 30.31 -3.85
C SER A 410 6.44 29.08 -4.60
N ASP A 411 5.93 28.86 -5.81
CA ASP A 411 6.48 28.24 -7.03
C ASP A 411 7.43 27.02 -6.95
N CYS A 412 6.90 25.86 -7.35
CA CYS A 412 7.65 24.65 -7.71
C CYS A 412 8.41 24.86 -9.03
N ILE A 413 9.71 25.14 -8.95
CA ILE A 413 10.76 24.69 -9.92
C ILE A 413 12.19 24.89 -9.36
N SER A 414 12.40 25.66 -8.29
CA SER A 414 13.76 26.02 -7.84
C SER A 414 14.28 25.33 -6.56
N TYR A 415 13.45 24.58 -5.80
CA TYR A 415 13.85 24.17 -4.45
C TYR A 415 14.67 22.87 -4.31
N TRP A 416 14.84 22.07 -5.36
CA TRP A 416 15.66 20.84 -5.29
C TRP A 416 17.18 21.09 -5.24
N SER A 417 17.62 22.35 -5.26
CA SER A 417 19.05 22.69 -5.27
C SER A 417 19.68 22.98 -3.90
N ARG A 418 18.91 23.34 -2.86
CA ARG A 418 19.53 23.76 -1.58
C ARG A 418 18.59 23.55 -0.40
N SER A 419 18.83 22.52 0.42
CA SER A 419 18.44 22.51 1.84
C SER A 419 19.27 21.45 2.58
N ASN A 420 20.54 21.78 2.80
CA ASN A 420 21.30 21.25 3.93
C ASN A 420 20.96 22.17 5.12
N MET A 421 20.52 21.60 6.24
CA MET A 421 20.69 22.05 7.64
C MET A 421 19.49 21.66 8.50
N GLY A 422 19.75 20.79 9.48
CA GLY A 422 18.83 20.49 10.56
C GLY A 422 18.62 21.69 11.48
N GLY A 423 17.47 21.73 12.13
CA GLY A 423 17.14 22.68 13.18
C GLY A 423 16.23 22.00 14.20
N VAL A 424 16.77 21.75 15.39
CA VAL A 424 16.02 21.43 16.60
C VAL A 424 15.36 22.72 17.10
N ILE A 425 14.07 22.70 17.36
CA ILE A 425 13.40 23.78 18.10
C ILE A 425 12.87 23.19 19.40
N THR A 426 13.59 23.45 20.49
CA THR A 426 13.04 23.44 21.84
C THR A 426 12.23 24.71 22.06
N LYS A 427 11.07 24.60 22.68
CA LYS A 427 10.53 25.72 23.46
C LYS A 427 9.74 25.22 24.66
N THR A 428 10.27 25.60 25.81
CA THR A 428 9.64 25.66 27.12
C THR A 428 8.39 26.53 27.11
N ALA A 429 7.40 26.09 27.88
CA ALA A 429 6.58 26.93 28.75
C ALA A 429 6.42 26.19 30.07
#